data_AF-A0A520INE1-F1
#
_entry.id   AF-A0A520INE1-F1
#
_cell.length_a   1.000
_cell.length_b   1.000
_cell.length_c   1.000
_cell.angle_alpha   90.00
_cell.angle_beta   90.00
_cell.angle_gamma   90.00
#
_symmetry.space_group_name_H-M   'P 1'
#
loop_
_entity.id
_entity.type
_entity.pdbx_description
1 polymer ?
#
loop_
_entity_poly.entity_id
_entity_poly.type
_entity_poly.pdbx_seq_one_letter_code
_entity_poly.pdbx_strand_id
1 'polypeptide(L)'
;MKKNKNVFILSFLALAGLIFSCSKMDSKYSDFIKDGPIKYTGRPDSLKIHPGNRRVKISWLIFADPKVNRAMIYWNNRKDSVNVPITRTGGVDTVNVNLNNMNEGTYVFEIFTFDSNGNKSVKTEIVGNVYGENYQKTILIRPVNVASVIGRDSARIDWGAVSYKEGVSSELSYTDLSGVHHSRLVSSDTANTLLTNVNATTSFTYRTKYLPSPLAIDSFYTEYKTVKIKGTPVEVSKAGWTITASSEDVAGNRRAVNLIDGNLTNLYVNQIVSGNTYPHWVIVDMKQVINDVEGFYFYQRSTNPLKTLEIQISNNGTDWETLGDFVIANTPTVNTGSPQTAKPVYADLSRVRSFRYFKHIYKNDYTSTSVNVNIHEAGVFIR
;
A
#
# COMPACT_ATOMS: atom_id res chain seq x y z
N MET A 1 29.10 97.87 42.61
CA MET A 1 28.14 97.08 41.81
C MET A 1 28.18 95.62 42.25
N LYS A 2 27.09 95.16 42.88
CA LYS A 2 26.81 93.75 43.19
C LYS A 2 26.78 92.98 41.87
N LYS A 3 27.64 91.97 41.72
CA LYS A 3 27.36 90.73 40.96
C LYS A 3 28.56 89.79 41.06
N ASN A 4 28.26 88.51 41.30
CA ASN A 4 29.11 87.34 41.01
C ASN A 4 29.90 86.65 42.14
N LYS A 5 29.70 86.94 43.44
CA LYS A 5 30.17 86.01 44.49
C LYS A 5 29.39 84.69 44.53
N ASN A 6 28.10 84.71 44.12
CA ASN A 6 27.26 83.50 44.06
C ASN A 6 27.52 82.63 42.81
N VAL A 7 28.15 83.17 41.76
CA VAL A 7 28.41 82.41 40.51
C VAL A 7 29.64 81.51 40.65
N PHE A 8 30.69 81.97 41.36
CA PHE A 8 31.86 81.13 41.64
C PHE A 8 31.56 80.00 42.63
N ILE A 9 30.71 80.24 43.63
CA ILE A 9 30.29 79.20 44.58
C ILE A 9 29.38 78.17 43.90
N LEU A 10 28.45 78.59 43.02
CA LEU A 10 27.65 77.64 42.23
C LEU A 10 28.50 76.85 41.22
N SER A 11 29.52 77.47 40.62
CA SER A 11 30.41 76.79 39.66
C SER A 11 31.34 75.79 40.34
N PHE A 12 31.79 76.06 41.58
CA PHE A 12 32.60 75.13 42.36
C PHE A 12 31.77 73.98 42.94
N LEU A 13 30.52 74.23 43.35
CA LEU A 13 29.58 73.17 43.77
C LEU A 13 29.16 72.28 42.59
N ALA A 14 28.98 72.85 41.39
CA ALA A 14 28.66 72.10 40.19
C ALA A 14 29.83 71.21 39.71
N LEU A 15 31.08 71.66 39.89
CA LEU A 15 32.27 70.86 39.57
C LEU A 15 32.56 69.78 40.63
N ALA A 16 32.30 70.07 41.91
CA ALA A 16 32.41 69.07 42.99
C ALA A 16 31.34 67.97 42.91
N GLY A 17 30.18 68.24 42.31
CA GLY A 17 29.14 67.24 42.04
C GLY A 17 29.49 66.24 40.93
N LEU A 18 30.44 66.56 40.04
CA LEU A 18 30.85 65.69 38.93
C LEU A 18 31.89 64.63 39.33
N ILE A 19 32.61 64.83 40.44
CA ILE A 19 33.65 63.90 40.93
C ILE A 19 33.13 62.81 41.88
N PHE A 20 31.90 62.93 42.41
CA PHE A 20 31.27 61.90 43.24
C PHE A 20 30.29 60.97 42.49
N SER A 21 30.09 61.16 41.19
CA SER A 21 29.20 60.34 40.36
C SER A 21 29.92 59.21 39.59
N CYS A 22 31.24 59.05 39.75
CA CYS A 22 31.95 57.87 39.25
C CYS A 22 31.81 56.70 40.23
N SER A 23 30.59 56.19 40.40
CA SER A 23 30.45 54.76 40.74
C SER A 23 30.78 53.97 39.46
N LYS A 24 31.65 52.96 39.57
CA LYS A 24 32.00 52.10 38.43
C LYS A 24 30.69 51.62 37.78
N MET A 25 30.47 51.94 36.51
CA MET A 25 29.27 51.56 35.76
C MET A 25 29.00 50.04 35.80
N ASP A 26 30.03 49.25 36.12
CA ASP A 26 29.97 47.79 36.30
C ASP A 26 29.42 47.31 37.65
N SER A 27 29.23 48.17 38.65
CA SER A 27 28.83 47.72 39.99
C SER A 27 27.45 47.05 39.99
N LYS A 28 26.54 47.48 39.10
CA LYS A 28 25.21 46.86 38.93
C LYS A 28 25.21 45.56 38.12
N TYR A 29 26.27 45.26 37.38
CA TYR A 29 26.40 44.03 36.58
C TYR A 29 27.29 42.98 37.25
N SER A 30 28.19 43.41 38.14
CA SER A 30 29.13 42.52 38.84
C SER A 30 28.43 41.44 39.68
N ASP A 31 27.26 41.74 40.25
CA ASP A 31 26.45 40.75 40.97
C ASP A 31 25.83 39.67 40.06
N PHE A 32 25.66 39.97 38.76
CA PHE A 32 25.16 39.02 37.74
C PHE A 32 26.28 38.24 37.03
N ILE A 33 27.56 38.57 37.28
CA ILE A 33 28.75 37.94 36.66
C ILE A 33 29.70 37.43 37.78
N LYS A 34 29.17 37.11 38.97
CA LYS A 34 29.99 36.62 40.10
C LYS A 34 30.80 35.36 39.77
N ASP A 35 30.29 34.52 38.87
CA ASP A 35 30.92 33.26 38.44
C ASP A 35 31.66 33.36 37.09
N GLY A 36 31.79 34.58 36.53
CA GLY A 36 32.35 34.81 35.19
C GLY A 36 31.37 34.51 34.04
N PRO A 37 31.78 34.74 32.77
CA PRO A 37 30.92 34.46 31.62
C PRO A 37 30.70 32.95 31.43
N ILE A 38 29.44 32.53 31.25
CA ILE A 38 29.10 31.13 30.93
C ILE A 38 29.66 30.80 29.55
N LYS A 39 30.51 29.77 29.50
CA LYS A 39 31.12 29.29 28.26
C LYS A 39 30.31 28.11 27.72
N TYR A 40 29.86 28.22 26.47
CA TYR A 40 29.15 27.16 25.76
C TYR A 40 30.04 26.53 24.71
N THR A 41 29.97 25.21 24.58
CA THR A 41 30.57 24.49 23.45
C THR A 41 29.65 24.55 22.22
N GLY A 42 30.23 24.25 21.06
CA GLY A 42 29.48 24.14 19.80
C GLY A 42 28.38 23.07 19.89
N ARG A 43 27.13 23.47 19.68
CA ARG A 43 25.99 22.54 19.66
C ARG A 43 26.05 21.58 18.46
N PRO A 44 25.45 20.38 18.57
CA PRO A 44 25.22 19.51 17.42
C PRO A 44 24.49 20.21 16.28
N ASP A 45 24.94 19.99 15.04
CA ASP A 45 24.32 20.57 13.83
C ASP A 45 23.75 19.48 12.91
N SER A 46 22.75 19.81 12.10
CA SER A 46 22.21 18.91 11.08
C SER A 46 21.80 17.53 11.61
N LEU A 47 21.11 17.50 12.76
CA LEU A 47 20.64 16.26 13.38
C LEU A 47 19.75 15.46 12.43
N LYS A 48 20.00 14.16 12.35
CA LYS A 48 19.17 13.18 11.65
C LYS A 48 18.88 12.00 12.54
N ILE A 49 17.67 11.49 12.39
CA ILE A 49 17.21 10.23 12.96
C ILE A 49 17.06 9.21 11.84
N HIS A 50 17.61 8.04 12.09
CA HIS A 50 17.51 6.89 11.21
C HIS A 50 16.83 5.75 11.98
N PRO A 51 15.52 5.63 11.84
CA PRO A 51 14.75 4.69 12.66
C PRO A 51 15.00 3.24 12.22
N GLY A 52 14.88 2.31 13.15
CA GLY A 52 15.12 0.88 12.90
C GLY A 52 14.21 -0.01 13.75
N ASN A 53 14.45 -1.31 13.67
CA ASN A 53 13.74 -2.32 14.46
C ASN A 53 14.38 -2.45 15.85
N ARG A 54 13.68 -1.98 16.88
CA ARG A 54 14.15 -1.93 18.28
C ARG A 54 15.47 -1.18 18.45
N ARG A 55 15.75 -0.24 17.55
CA ARG A 55 16.93 0.60 17.56
C ARG A 55 16.72 1.90 16.78
N VAL A 56 17.60 2.85 17.00
CA VAL A 56 17.73 4.05 16.18
C VAL A 56 19.20 4.42 16.01
N LYS A 57 19.54 4.96 14.85
CA LYS A 57 20.82 5.65 14.65
C LYS A 57 20.58 7.15 14.62
N ILE A 58 21.34 7.88 15.43
CA ILE A 58 21.34 9.34 15.49
C ILE A 58 22.64 9.81 14.85
N SER A 59 22.57 10.77 13.94
CA SER A 59 23.78 11.38 13.36
C SER A 59 23.70 12.89 13.36
N TRP A 60 24.84 13.55 13.53
CA TRP A 60 24.96 15.00 13.46
C TRP A 60 26.37 15.41 13.04
N LEU A 61 26.52 16.67 12.67
CA LEU A 61 27.78 17.28 12.27
C LEU A 61 28.38 18.12 13.41
N ILE A 62 29.70 18.16 13.48
CA ILE A 62 30.47 19.03 14.37
C ILE A 62 31.35 19.94 13.51
N PHE A 63 30.95 21.21 13.40
CA PHE A 63 31.60 22.19 12.53
C PHE A 63 32.62 23.06 13.26
N ALA A 64 32.24 23.72 14.35
CA ALA A 64 32.91 24.95 14.78
C ALA A 64 33.86 24.82 15.97
N ASP A 65 33.66 23.85 16.86
CA ASP A 65 34.37 23.81 18.15
C ASP A 65 35.35 22.62 18.23
N PRO A 66 36.68 22.86 18.10
CA PRO A 66 37.67 21.80 18.23
C PRO A 66 37.81 21.28 19.68
N LYS A 67 37.21 21.95 20.67
CA LYS A 67 37.33 21.57 22.09
C LYS A 67 36.30 20.53 22.51
N VAL A 68 35.29 20.23 21.68
CA VAL A 68 34.30 19.19 21.95
C VAL A 68 34.96 17.82 21.97
N ASN A 69 34.84 17.10 23.08
CA ASN A 69 35.43 15.77 23.27
C ASN A 69 34.41 14.68 23.63
N ARG A 70 33.16 15.04 23.92
CA ARG A 70 32.06 14.08 24.13
C ARG A 70 30.70 14.72 23.91
N ALA A 71 29.69 13.87 23.70
CA ALA A 71 28.29 14.25 23.71
C ALA A 71 27.50 13.37 24.69
N MET A 72 26.49 13.95 25.34
CA MET A 72 25.47 13.20 26.06
C MET A 72 24.19 13.24 25.26
N ILE A 73 23.59 12.07 25.06
CA ILE A 73 22.24 11.94 24.50
C ILE A 73 21.34 11.46 25.62
N TYR A 74 20.22 12.15 25.84
CA TYR A 74 19.20 11.79 26.81
C TYR A 74 17.89 11.47 26.10
N TRP A 75 17.12 10.53 26.65
CA TRP A 75 15.74 10.27 26.27
C TRP A 75 14.91 9.87 27.49
N ASN A 76 13.62 9.59 27.30
CA ASN A 76 12.71 9.19 28.38
C ASN A 76 12.71 10.18 29.56
N ASN A 77 12.54 11.47 29.27
CA ASN A 77 12.62 12.56 30.26
C ASN A 77 13.94 12.55 31.05
N ARG A 78 15.06 12.26 30.36
CA ARG A 78 16.42 12.15 30.90
C ARG A 78 16.66 11.02 31.91
N LYS A 79 15.72 10.07 32.02
CA LYS A 79 15.93 8.85 32.82
C LYS A 79 16.96 7.92 32.18
N ASP A 80 17.05 7.97 30.85
CA ASP A 80 18.01 7.19 30.08
C ASP A 80 19.00 8.13 29.36
N SER A 81 20.24 7.68 29.23
CA SER A 81 21.27 8.44 28.54
C SER A 81 22.41 7.58 27.99
N VAL A 82 23.16 8.14 27.05
CA VAL A 82 24.46 7.59 26.62
C VAL A 82 25.51 8.69 26.57
N ASN A 83 26.72 8.37 27.02
CA ASN A 83 27.90 9.20 26.83
C ASN A 83 28.66 8.73 25.58
N VAL A 84 28.90 9.65 24.66
CA VAL A 84 29.49 9.39 23.35
C VAL A 84 30.82 10.12 23.28
N PRO A 85 31.95 9.42 23.43
CA PRO A 85 33.27 10.02 23.21
C PRO A 85 33.41 10.51 21.78
N ILE A 86 33.98 11.70 21.59
CA ILE A 86 34.20 12.33 20.29
C ILE A 86 35.69 12.64 20.15
N THR A 87 36.31 12.12 19.10
CA THR A 87 37.67 12.50 18.72
C THR A 87 37.57 13.42 17.50
N ARG A 88 38.04 14.65 17.63
CA ARG A 88 38.01 15.63 16.54
C ARG A 88 39.13 15.37 15.55
N THR A 89 38.78 15.29 14.28
CA THR A 89 39.73 15.53 13.19
C THR A 89 39.61 17.00 12.77
N GLY A 90 40.66 17.62 12.24
CA GLY A 90 40.76 19.09 12.04
C GLY A 90 39.75 19.74 11.06
N GLY A 91 38.59 19.12 10.78
CA GLY A 91 37.54 19.59 9.88
C GLY A 91 36.12 19.28 10.39
N VAL A 92 35.16 19.12 9.47
CA VAL A 92 33.77 18.75 9.79
C VAL A 92 33.68 17.26 10.02
N ASP A 93 33.36 16.85 11.25
CA ASP A 93 33.17 15.44 11.58
C ASP A 93 31.68 15.09 11.64
N THR A 94 31.33 13.89 11.17
CA THR A 94 29.99 13.30 11.37
C THR A 94 30.05 12.32 12.54
N VAL A 95 29.27 12.58 13.58
CA VAL A 95 29.09 11.62 14.68
C VAL A 95 27.91 10.73 14.36
N ASN A 96 28.08 9.41 14.58
CA ASN A 96 27.03 8.41 14.41
C ASN A 96 26.89 7.60 15.70
N VAL A 97 25.68 7.51 16.23
CA VAL A 97 25.40 6.81 17.49
C VAL A 97 24.25 5.84 17.28
N ASN A 98 24.49 4.56 17.54
CA ASN A 98 23.46 3.54 17.51
C ASN A 98 22.94 3.31 18.93
N LEU A 99 21.65 3.50 19.14
CA LEU A 99 20.95 3.11 20.37
C LEU A 99 20.17 1.83 20.06
N ASN A 100 20.57 0.72 20.67
CA ASN A 100 20.00 -0.61 20.44
C ASN A 100 19.08 -1.03 21.61
N ASN A 101 18.32 -2.11 21.41
CA ASN A 101 17.43 -2.70 22.43
C ASN A 101 16.39 -1.71 22.98
N MET A 102 15.96 -0.77 22.15
CA MET A 102 14.94 0.21 22.52
C MET A 102 13.54 -0.38 22.37
N ASN A 103 12.63 0.00 23.25
CA ASN A 103 11.21 -0.31 23.09
C ASN A 103 10.65 0.48 21.91
N GLU A 104 9.72 -0.13 21.17
CA GLU A 104 9.01 0.56 20.09
C GLU A 104 8.22 1.76 20.64
N GLY A 105 8.27 2.88 19.92
CA GLY A 105 7.61 4.11 20.32
C GLY A 105 8.26 5.36 19.75
N THR A 106 7.69 6.51 20.10
CA THR A 106 8.21 7.83 19.74
C THR A 106 9.03 8.40 20.88
N TYR A 107 10.22 8.88 20.55
CA TYR A 107 11.19 9.41 21.50
C TYR A 107 11.56 10.84 21.13
N VAL A 108 11.81 11.65 22.16
CA VAL A 108 12.53 12.91 22.04
C VAL A 108 13.95 12.68 22.54
N PHE A 109 14.92 12.88 21.67
CA PHE A 109 16.34 12.79 22.01
C PHE A 109 16.89 14.19 22.25
N GLU A 110 17.47 14.43 23.43
CA GLU A 110 18.17 15.67 23.76
C GLU A 110 19.68 15.44 23.72
N ILE A 111 20.41 16.22 22.93
CA ILE A 111 21.84 16.10 22.75
C ILE A 111 22.54 17.36 23.28
N PHE A 112 23.59 17.14 24.08
CA PHE A 112 24.50 18.16 24.58
C PHE A 112 25.93 17.75 24.26
N THR A 113 26.76 18.67 23.78
CA THR A 113 28.20 18.46 23.63
C THR A 113 28.95 19.08 24.80
N PHE A 114 30.13 18.54 25.10
CA PHE A 114 30.97 19.01 26.20
C PHE A 114 32.44 19.12 25.79
N ASP A 115 33.16 20.03 26.42
CA ASP A 115 34.61 20.12 26.36
C ASP A 115 35.28 19.40 27.55
N SER A 116 36.61 19.35 27.53
CA SER A 116 37.42 18.75 28.61
C SER A 116 37.23 19.43 29.97
N ASN A 117 36.77 20.68 29.99
CA ASN A 117 36.56 21.46 31.21
C ASN A 117 35.11 21.34 31.74
N GLY A 118 34.26 20.55 31.07
CA GLY A 118 32.88 20.35 31.45
C GLY A 118 31.92 21.44 30.99
N ASN A 119 32.36 22.41 30.18
CA ASN A 119 31.46 23.39 29.56
C ASN A 119 30.51 22.67 28.62
N LYS A 120 29.21 23.00 28.67
CA LYS A 120 28.16 22.32 27.91
C LYS A 120 27.58 23.22 26.83
N SER A 121 27.12 22.63 25.73
CA SER A 121 26.37 23.36 24.72
C SER A 121 24.96 23.70 25.19
N VAL A 122 24.28 24.54 24.43
CA VAL A 122 22.81 24.61 24.48
C VAL A 122 22.20 23.28 24.01
N LYS A 123 21.01 22.95 24.50
CA LYS A 123 20.25 21.75 24.12
C LYS A 123 19.97 21.78 22.62
N THR A 124 20.17 20.64 21.96
CA THR A 124 19.59 20.36 20.63
C THR A 124 18.73 19.11 20.74
N GLU A 125 17.56 19.09 20.11
CA GLU A 125 16.65 17.95 20.21
C GLU A 125 16.10 17.51 18.87
N ILE A 126 15.76 16.23 18.77
CA ILE A 126 15.11 15.64 17.60
C ILE A 126 14.09 14.59 18.04
N VAL A 127 12.96 14.55 17.34
CA VAL A 127 11.93 13.52 17.53
C VAL A 127 12.21 12.37 16.58
N GLY A 128 12.11 11.14 17.08
CA GLY A 128 12.35 9.93 16.30
C GLY A 128 11.47 8.77 16.72
N ASN A 129 11.11 7.92 15.75
CA ASN A 129 10.42 6.67 16.04
C ASN A 129 11.41 5.52 16.11
N VAL A 130 11.20 4.63 17.07
CA VAL A 130 11.75 3.27 17.07
C VAL A 130 10.61 2.36 16.66
N TYR A 131 10.80 1.56 15.61
CA TYR A 131 9.81 0.60 15.12
C TYR A 131 10.06 -0.78 15.74
N GLY A 132 9.06 -1.65 15.69
CA GLY A 132 9.17 -2.98 16.28
C GLY A 132 8.03 -3.91 15.86
N GLU A 133 7.65 -4.79 16.78
CA GLU A 133 6.65 -5.82 16.53
C GLU A 133 5.25 -5.26 16.24
N ASN A 134 4.90 -4.09 16.79
CA ASN A 134 3.60 -3.47 16.50
C ASN A 134 3.56 -3.01 15.05
N TYR A 135 4.57 -2.29 14.57
CA TYR A 135 4.68 -1.94 13.15
C TYR A 135 4.68 -3.19 12.26
N GLN A 136 5.44 -4.21 12.62
CA GLN A 136 5.50 -5.50 11.90
C GLN A 136 4.13 -6.20 11.80
N LYS A 137 3.23 -6.02 12.77
CA LYS A 137 1.86 -6.57 12.73
C LYS A 137 0.90 -5.75 11.86
N THR A 138 1.23 -4.48 11.58
CA THR A 138 0.37 -3.60 10.76
C THR A 138 0.61 -3.72 9.26
N ILE A 139 1.77 -4.23 8.84
CA ILE A 139 2.09 -4.33 7.42
C ILE A 139 1.30 -5.46 6.76
N LEU A 140 0.85 -5.21 5.53
CA LEU A 140 0.03 -6.14 4.75
C LEU A 140 0.78 -6.56 3.49
N ILE A 141 0.54 -7.79 3.04
CA ILE A 141 1.14 -8.26 1.80
C ILE A 141 0.53 -7.51 0.61
N ARG A 142 1.37 -7.10 -0.34
CA ARG A 142 0.91 -6.51 -1.61
C ARG A 142 -0.01 -7.50 -2.32
N PRO A 143 -1.24 -7.13 -2.68
CA PRO A 143 -2.15 -8.05 -3.36
C PRO A 143 -1.65 -8.41 -4.77
N VAL A 144 -1.94 -9.63 -5.18
CA VAL A 144 -1.84 -10.09 -6.57
C VAL A 144 -3.26 -10.10 -7.12
N ASN A 145 -3.52 -9.27 -8.14
CA ASN A 145 -4.83 -9.18 -8.77
C ASN A 145 -5.04 -10.36 -9.72
N VAL A 146 -4.03 -10.63 -10.55
CA VAL A 146 -4.05 -11.74 -11.51
C VAL A 146 -2.68 -12.39 -11.54
N ALA A 147 -2.65 -13.71 -11.64
CA ALA A 147 -1.46 -14.49 -11.98
C ALA A 147 -1.89 -15.60 -12.94
N SER A 148 -1.57 -15.45 -14.22
CA SER A 148 -2.02 -16.42 -15.24
C SER A 148 -1.00 -16.59 -16.36
N VAL A 149 -1.09 -17.74 -17.03
CA VAL A 149 -0.25 -18.03 -18.20
C VAL A 149 -0.55 -17.07 -19.36
N ILE A 150 0.51 -16.71 -20.09
CA ILE A 150 0.47 -16.04 -21.39
C ILE A 150 1.25 -16.91 -22.37
N GLY A 151 0.56 -17.51 -23.33
CA GLY A 151 1.19 -18.47 -24.24
C GLY A 151 1.49 -19.80 -23.53
N ARG A 152 2.54 -20.50 -23.97
CA ARG A 152 2.85 -21.87 -23.53
C ARG A 152 3.80 -21.95 -22.33
N ASP A 153 4.68 -20.98 -22.17
CA ASP A 153 5.84 -21.03 -21.29
C ASP A 153 6.09 -19.72 -20.53
N SER A 154 5.09 -18.84 -20.48
CA SER A 154 5.20 -17.57 -19.76
C SER A 154 3.96 -17.32 -18.93
N ALA A 155 4.10 -16.50 -17.89
CA ALA A 155 2.98 -16.08 -17.04
C ALA A 155 3.12 -14.60 -16.68
N ARG A 156 2.00 -13.92 -16.54
CA ARG A 156 1.94 -12.52 -16.10
C ARG A 156 1.33 -12.45 -14.72
N ILE A 157 1.97 -11.65 -13.88
CA ILE A 157 1.45 -11.23 -12.59
C ILE A 157 1.03 -9.78 -12.73
N ASP A 158 -0.26 -9.49 -12.52
CA ASP A 158 -0.76 -8.14 -12.32
C ASP A 158 -0.85 -7.86 -10.82
N TRP A 159 -0.08 -6.88 -10.39
CA TRP A 159 0.02 -6.50 -8.99
C TRP A 159 -1.07 -5.50 -8.64
N GLY A 160 -1.64 -5.63 -7.45
CA GLY A 160 -2.44 -4.55 -6.87
C GLY A 160 -1.56 -3.48 -6.22
N ALA A 161 -2.21 -2.40 -5.80
CA ALA A 161 -1.56 -1.33 -5.05
C ALA A 161 -1.13 -1.81 -3.66
N VAL A 162 0.00 -1.30 -3.17
CA VAL A 162 0.40 -1.49 -1.78
C VAL A 162 -0.55 -0.70 -0.86
N SER A 163 -0.86 -1.26 0.32
CA SER A 163 -1.75 -0.60 1.28
C SER A 163 -1.15 0.67 1.88
N TYR A 164 0.17 0.79 1.92
CA TYR A 164 0.90 1.93 2.47
C TYR A 164 2.10 2.26 1.58
N LYS A 165 2.44 3.54 1.47
CA LYS A 165 3.56 4.05 0.65
C LYS A 165 4.94 3.55 1.11
N GLU A 166 5.03 3.11 2.35
CA GLU A 166 6.21 2.51 2.95
C GLU A 166 6.48 1.11 2.38
N GLY A 167 5.50 0.46 1.74
CA GLY A 167 5.70 -0.80 1.02
C GLY A 167 6.41 -0.53 -0.31
N VAL A 168 7.73 -0.68 -0.32
CA VAL A 168 8.59 -0.20 -1.43
C VAL A 168 8.86 -1.26 -2.51
N SER A 169 8.70 -2.54 -2.20
CA SER A 169 8.93 -3.62 -3.17
C SER A 169 8.35 -4.97 -2.74
N SER A 170 8.23 -5.90 -3.67
CA SER A 170 7.95 -7.31 -3.41
C SER A 170 9.17 -8.15 -3.76
N GLU A 171 9.60 -9.03 -2.85
CA GLU A 171 10.59 -10.07 -3.12
C GLU A 171 9.86 -11.30 -3.63
N LEU A 172 10.02 -11.61 -4.91
CA LEU A 172 9.37 -12.72 -5.60
C LEU A 172 10.40 -13.81 -5.93
N SER A 173 9.99 -15.07 -5.78
CA SER A 173 10.79 -16.24 -6.11
C SER A 173 9.93 -17.31 -6.78
N TYR A 174 10.50 -18.07 -7.71
CA TYR A 174 9.84 -19.19 -8.36
C TYR A 174 10.89 -20.17 -8.92
N THR A 175 10.49 -21.43 -9.06
CA THR A 175 11.28 -22.44 -9.78
C THR A 175 10.65 -22.62 -11.15
N ASP A 176 11.46 -22.50 -12.20
CA ASP A 176 10.99 -22.66 -13.57
C ASP A 176 10.81 -24.15 -13.96
N LEU A 177 10.27 -24.40 -15.16
CA LEU A 177 10.03 -25.75 -15.67
C LEU A 177 11.30 -26.57 -15.89
N SER A 178 12.48 -25.93 -15.89
CA SER A 178 13.78 -26.58 -15.98
C SER A 178 14.39 -26.85 -14.60
N GLY A 179 13.69 -26.51 -13.52
CA GLY A 179 14.18 -26.68 -12.14
C GLY A 179 15.10 -25.56 -11.65
N VAL A 180 15.25 -24.47 -12.41
CA VAL A 180 16.11 -23.34 -12.04
C VAL A 180 15.34 -22.39 -11.11
N HIS A 181 15.94 -22.04 -9.98
CA HIS A 181 15.36 -21.08 -9.04
C HIS A 181 15.68 -19.64 -9.45
N HIS A 182 14.63 -18.81 -9.53
CA HIS A 182 14.69 -17.39 -9.84
C HIS A 182 14.26 -16.55 -8.64
N SER A 183 14.95 -15.43 -8.41
CA SER A 183 14.55 -14.42 -7.42
C SER A 183 14.55 -13.03 -8.05
N ARG A 184 13.55 -12.22 -7.73
CA ARG A 184 13.35 -10.88 -8.29
C ARG A 184 12.85 -9.92 -7.23
N LEU A 185 13.41 -8.71 -7.21
CA LEU A 185 12.85 -7.59 -6.48
C LEU A 185 11.98 -6.77 -7.42
N VAL A 186 10.69 -6.66 -7.11
CA VAL A 186 9.71 -5.94 -7.92
C VAL A 186 9.33 -4.65 -7.22
N SER A 187 9.53 -3.50 -7.85
CA SER A 187 9.14 -2.20 -7.28
C SER A 187 7.64 -2.14 -6.99
N SER A 188 7.25 -1.42 -5.94
CA SER A 188 5.84 -1.11 -5.63
C SER A 188 5.11 -0.41 -6.78
N ASP A 189 5.84 0.31 -7.64
CA ASP A 189 5.28 1.05 -8.78
C ASP A 189 5.13 0.17 -10.03
N THR A 190 5.73 -1.02 -10.04
CA THR A 190 5.61 -1.96 -11.15
C THR A 190 4.20 -2.56 -11.16
N ALA A 191 3.41 -2.22 -12.18
CA ALA A 191 2.05 -2.74 -12.34
C ALA A 191 2.00 -4.24 -12.65
N ASN A 192 2.99 -4.75 -13.38
CA ASN A 192 3.01 -6.15 -13.79
C ASN A 192 4.42 -6.73 -13.95
N THR A 193 4.51 -8.05 -13.81
CA THR A 193 5.76 -8.80 -13.96
C THR A 193 5.54 -10.01 -14.87
N LEU A 194 6.43 -10.19 -15.84
CA LEU A 194 6.46 -11.38 -16.70
C LEU A 194 7.41 -12.43 -16.11
N LEU A 195 6.89 -13.62 -15.89
CA LEU A 195 7.65 -14.82 -15.58
C LEU A 195 7.81 -15.65 -16.87
N THR A 196 8.96 -16.28 -17.03
CA THR A 196 9.33 -17.04 -18.22
C THR A 196 9.67 -18.48 -17.82
N ASN A 197 9.55 -19.41 -18.75
CA ASN A 197 9.73 -20.84 -18.52
C ASN A 197 8.81 -21.37 -17.39
N VAL A 198 7.55 -20.93 -17.39
CA VAL A 198 6.53 -21.28 -16.37
C VAL A 198 5.19 -21.61 -17.03
N ASN A 199 4.34 -22.36 -16.34
CA ASN A 199 2.98 -22.69 -16.79
C ASN A 199 2.00 -22.83 -15.59
N ALA A 200 0.79 -23.34 -15.82
CA ALA A 200 -0.25 -23.49 -14.80
C ALA A 200 0.08 -24.52 -13.68
N THR A 201 1.11 -25.36 -13.86
CA THR A 201 1.59 -26.28 -12.81
C THR A 201 2.63 -25.62 -11.90
N THR A 202 3.09 -24.43 -12.26
CA THR A 202 4.08 -23.67 -11.47
C THR A 202 3.38 -22.69 -10.51
N SER A 203 4.10 -22.33 -9.46
CA SER A 203 3.70 -21.31 -8.49
C SER A 203 4.88 -20.38 -8.24
N PHE A 204 4.59 -19.22 -7.68
CA PHE A 204 5.62 -18.33 -7.15
C PHE A 204 5.33 -18.01 -5.69
N THR A 205 6.38 -17.70 -4.94
CA THR A 205 6.30 -17.28 -3.55
C THR A 205 6.85 -15.88 -3.43
N TYR A 206 6.15 -15.01 -2.70
CA TYR A 206 6.58 -13.64 -2.53
C TYR A 206 6.25 -13.07 -1.16
N ARG A 207 6.93 -11.99 -0.78
CA ARG A 207 6.61 -11.16 0.39
C ARG A 207 6.81 -9.69 0.05
N THR A 208 6.23 -8.79 0.82
CA THR A 208 6.36 -7.34 0.62
C THR A 208 7.35 -6.76 1.61
N LYS A 209 8.28 -5.95 1.09
CA LYS A 209 9.30 -5.23 1.84
C LYS A 209 8.81 -3.81 2.13
N TYR A 210 8.92 -3.42 3.39
CA TYR A 210 8.54 -2.13 3.93
C TYR A 210 9.76 -1.36 4.43
N LEU A 211 9.78 -0.06 4.14
CA LEU A 211 10.72 0.90 4.66
C LEU A 211 9.95 2.02 5.38
N PRO A 212 9.90 2.03 6.72
CA PRO A 212 9.00 2.89 7.49
C PRO A 212 9.34 4.39 7.41
N SER A 213 10.56 4.71 6.96
CA SER A 213 11.02 6.08 6.70
C SER A 213 12.11 6.01 5.63
N PRO A 214 12.25 7.02 4.75
CA PRO A 214 13.36 7.08 3.79
C PRO A 214 14.76 6.98 4.42
N LEU A 215 14.89 7.35 5.69
CA LEU A 215 16.15 7.27 6.44
C LEU A 215 16.27 6.01 7.30
N ALA A 216 15.30 5.10 7.24
CA ALA A 216 15.29 3.90 8.06
C ALA A 216 16.51 3.01 7.78
N ILE A 217 17.11 2.48 8.84
CA ILE A 217 18.27 1.57 8.74
C ILE A 217 17.87 0.11 8.63
N ASP A 218 16.61 -0.23 8.97
CA ASP A 218 16.09 -1.59 8.92
C ASP A 218 14.82 -1.63 8.05
N SER A 219 14.63 -2.75 7.35
CA SER A 219 13.42 -3.03 6.58
C SER A 219 12.55 -4.04 7.33
N PHE A 220 11.25 -3.94 7.11
CA PHE A 220 10.26 -4.89 7.62
C PHE A 220 9.70 -5.71 6.46
N TYR A 221 9.24 -6.92 6.74
CA TYR A 221 8.82 -7.85 5.70
C TYR A 221 7.56 -8.56 6.13
N THR A 222 6.61 -8.71 5.22
CA THR A 222 5.49 -9.63 5.47
C THR A 222 5.97 -11.07 5.47
N GLU A 223 5.13 -11.97 5.97
CA GLU A 223 5.30 -13.40 5.71
C GLU A 223 5.24 -13.70 4.22
N TYR A 224 5.86 -14.81 3.82
CA TYR A 224 5.79 -15.31 2.46
C TYR A 224 4.39 -15.84 2.14
N LYS A 225 3.93 -15.56 0.92
CA LYS A 225 2.70 -16.11 0.35
C LYS A 225 3.01 -16.81 -0.97
N THR A 226 2.49 -18.02 -1.11
CA THR A 226 2.52 -18.77 -2.36
C THR A 226 1.27 -18.48 -3.20
N VAL A 227 1.46 -18.29 -4.50
CA VAL A 227 0.40 -18.04 -5.46
C VAL A 227 0.55 -19.04 -6.61
N LYS A 228 -0.51 -19.80 -6.88
CA LYS A 228 -0.60 -20.68 -8.05
C LYS A 228 -0.80 -19.83 -9.30
N ILE A 229 -0.04 -20.11 -10.35
CA ILE A 229 -0.28 -19.52 -11.66
C ILE A 229 -1.50 -20.21 -12.27
N LYS A 230 -2.48 -19.43 -12.68
CA LYS A 230 -3.71 -19.95 -13.28
C LYS A 230 -3.53 -20.28 -14.75
N GLY A 231 -4.10 -21.39 -15.21
CA GLY A 231 -4.13 -21.75 -16.62
C GLY A 231 -5.04 -20.85 -17.46
N THR A 232 -5.10 -21.14 -18.76
CA THR A 232 -6.13 -20.60 -19.62
C THR A 232 -7.48 -21.18 -19.20
N PRO A 233 -8.54 -20.36 -19.03
CA PRO A 233 -9.89 -20.87 -18.82
C PRO A 233 -10.28 -21.90 -19.87
N VAL A 234 -10.73 -23.07 -19.41
CA VAL A 234 -11.30 -24.12 -20.24
C VAL A 234 -12.80 -24.17 -19.97
N GLU A 235 -13.60 -23.82 -20.99
CA GLU A 235 -15.05 -23.91 -20.93
C GLU A 235 -15.47 -25.37 -20.74
N VAL A 236 -16.35 -25.62 -19.78
CA VAL A 236 -16.89 -26.97 -19.55
C VAL A 236 -17.88 -27.32 -20.66
N SER A 237 -17.76 -28.53 -21.20
CA SER A 237 -18.66 -29.03 -22.24
C SER A 237 -20.12 -29.01 -21.77
N LYS A 238 -21.00 -28.43 -22.59
CA LYS A 238 -22.43 -28.28 -22.33
C LYS A 238 -23.26 -29.45 -22.84
N ALA A 239 -22.60 -30.53 -23.30
CA ALA A 239 -23.27 -31.70 -23.83
C ALA A 239 -24.26 -32.28 -22.80
N GLY A 240 -25.53 -32.40 -23.19
CA GLY A 240 -26.61 -32.93 -22.35
C GLY A 240 -27.17 -31.97 -21.31
N TRP A 241 -26.64 -30.74 -21.20
CA TRP A 241 -27.20 -29.74 -20.30
C TRP A 241 -28.63 -29.37 -20.70
N THR A 242 -29.44 -29.02 -19.73
CA THR A 242 -30.80 -28.52 -19.97
C THR A 242 -31.00 -27.18 -19.30
N ILE A 243 -31.84 -26.32 -19.88
CA ILE A 243 -32.09 -24.98 -19.38
C ILE A 243 -33.59 -24.68 -19.32
N THR A 244 -33.99 -23.94 -18.29
CA THR A 244 -35.31 -23.30 -18.18
C THR A 244 -35.13 -21.80 -17.94
N ALA A 245 -36.15 -21.01 -18.27
CA ALA A 245 -36.12 -19.57 -18.13
C ALA A 245 -37.42 -19.02 -17.53
N SER A 246 -37.36 -17.81 -16.99
CA SER A 246 -38.56 -17.06 -16.56
C SER A 246 -39.52 -16.80 -17.71
N SER A 247 -38.97 -16.49 -18.89
CA SER A 247 -39.69 -16.33 -20.15
C SER A 247 -38.70 -16.38 -21.32
N GLU A 248 -39.21 -16.51 -22.54
CA GLU A 248 -38.41 -16.57 -23.77
C GLU A 248 -39.17 -16.04 -24.99
N ASP A 249 -38.44 -15.43 -25.94
CA ASP A 249 -38.99 -14.94 -27.21
C ASP A 249 -39.13 -16.10 -28.21
N VAL A 250 -40.26 -16.79 -28.09
CA VAL A 250 -40.63 -17.92 -28.96
C VAL A 250 -40.81 -17.47 -30.41
N ALA A 251 -41.44 -16.31 -30.64
CA ALA A 251 -41.76 -15.81 -31.98
C ALA A 251 -40.49 -15.44 -32.76
N GLY A 252 -39.49 -14.87 -32.08
CA GLY A 252 -38.18 -14.55 -32.66
C GLY A 252 -37.19 -15.71 -32.71
N ASN A 253 -37.58 -16.91 -32.26
CA ASN A 253 -36.69 -18.08 -32.09
C ASN A 253 -35.46 -17.80 -31.21
N ARG A 254 -35.64 -16.98 -30.15
CA ARG A 254 -34.57 -16.59 -29.22
C ARG A 254 -34.74 -17.29 -27.88
N ARG A 255 -34.76 -18.63 -27.95
CA ARG A 255 -35.10 -19.55 -26.86
C ARG A 255 -34.00 -19.62 -25.80
N ALA A 256 -34.34 -20.08 -24.60
CA ALA A 256 -33.38 -20.25 -23.51
C ALA A 256 -32.24 -21.22 -23.86
N VAL A 257 -32.53 -22.26 -24.64
CA VAL A 257 -31.55 -23.26 -25.10
C VAL A 257 -30.39 -22.65 -25.89
N ASN A 258 -30.62 -21.51 -26.56
CA ASN A 258 -29.59 -20.80 -27.31
C ASN A 258 -28.43 -20.33 -26.42
N LEU A 259 -28.64 -20.21 -25.10
CA LEU A 259 -27.57 -19.80 -24.17
C LEU A 259 -26.52 -20.91 -23.95
N ILE A 260 -26.85 -22.15 -24.29
CA ILE A 260 -26.04 -23.34 -24.01
C ILE A 260 -25.83 -24.25 -25.24
N ASP A 261 -26.14 -23.76 -26.44
CA ASP A 261 -26.09 -24.56 -27.68
C ASP A 261 -24.72 -24.55 -28.37
N GLY A 262 -23.77 -23.75 -27.89
CA GLY A 262 -22.44 -23.60 -28.47
C GLY A 262 -22.42 -22.77 -29.75
N ASN A 263 -23.52 -22.13 -30.14
CA ASN A 263 -23.65 -21.32 -31.33
C ASN A 263 -23.70 -19.83 -30.98
N LEU A 264 -22.55 -19.16 -31.11
CA LEU A 264 -22.39 -17.74 -30.85
C LEU A 264 -23.20 -16.80 -31.78
N THR A 265 -23.97 -17.34 -32.72
CA THR A 265 -24.90 -16.58 -33.57
C THR A 265 -26.30 -16.54 -32.97
N ASN A 266 -26.69 -17.60 -32.26
CA ASN A 266 -27.98 -17.70 -31.62
C ASN A 266 -28.02 -16.79 -30.38
N LEU A 267 -29.23 -16.40 -29.97
CA LEU A 267 -29.41 -15.45 -28.88
C LEU A 267 -30.51 -15.96 -27.96
N TYR A 268 -30.30 -15.85 -26.65
CA TYR A 268 -31.39 -15.89 -25.69
C TYR A 268 -31.94 -14.49 -25.45
N VAL A 269 -33.27 -14.36 -25.56
CA VAL A 269 -34.03 -13.16 -25.18
C VAL A 269 -35.27 -13.60 -24.41
N ASN A 270 -35.59 -12.90 -23.32
CA ASN A 270 -36.87 -13.06 -22.62
C ASN A 270 -38.05 -12.72 -23.54
N GLN A 271 -39.27 -13.07 -23.13
CA GLN A 271 -40.46 -12.78 -23.94
C GLN A 271 -40.65 -11.27 -24.13
N ILE A 272 -40.81 -10.81 -25.37
CA ILE A 272 -40.96 -9.38 -25.69
C ILE A 272 -42.43 -8.98 -25.62
N VAL A 273 -42.89 -8.59 -24.44
CA VAL A 273 -44.25 -8.09 -24.18
C VAL A 273 -44.23 -6.96 -23.16
N SER A 274 -45.25 -6.08 -23.21
CA SER A 274 -45.38 -4.98 -22.24
C SER A 274 -45.46 -5.50 -20.81
N GLY A 275 -44.77 -4.85 -19.88
CA GLY A 275 -44.73 -5.22 -18.46
C GLY A 275 -43.76 -6.36 -18.11
N ASN A 276 -43.18 -7.07 -19.09
CA ASN A 276 -42.15 -8.08 -18.82
C ASN A 276 -40.77 -7.42 -18.69
N THR A 277 -40.46 -6.95 -17.49
CA THR A 277 -39.21 -6.23 -17.20
C THR A 277 -38.24 -7.05 -16.38
N TYR A 278 -36.97 -6.61 -16.30
CA TYR A 278 -36.01 -7.15 -15.35
C TYR A 278 -36.59 -7.20 -13.92
N PRO A 279 -36.18 -8.18 -13.08
CA PRO A 279 -35.18 -9.21 -13.39
C PRO A 279 -35.74 -10.41 -14.18
N HIS A 280 -34.89 -10.98 -15.03
CA HIS A 280 -35.15 -12.24 -15.74
C HIS A 280 -34.24 -13.33 -15.22
N TRP A 281 -34.63 -14.60 -15.30
CA TRP A 281 -33.78 -15.69 -14.82
C TRP A 281 -33.70 -16.86 -15.79
N VAL A 282 -32.57 -17.57 -15.74
CA VAL A 282 -32.41 -18.92 -16.31
C VAL A 282 -31.86 -19.87 -15.25
N ILE A 283 -32.26 -21.13 -15.32
CA ILE A 283 -31.71 -22.23 -14.51
C ILE A 283 -31.13 -23.26 -15.48
N VAL A 284 -29.86 -23.61 -15.28
CA VAL A 284 -29.17 -24.65 -16.06
C VAL A 284 -28.90 -25.85 -15.16
N ASP A 285 -29.29 -27.03 -15.63
CA ASP A 285 -28.92 -28.33 -15.07
C ASP A 285 -27.80 -28.93 -15.92
N MET A 286 -26.59 -29.01 -15.35
CA MET A 286 -25.41 -29.59 -16.02
C MET A 286 -25.42 -31.13 -16.04
N LYS A 287 -26.49 -31.76 -15.51
CA LYS A 287 -26.73 -33.21 -15.36
C LYS A 287 -25.77 -33.97 -14.45
N GLN A 288 -24.68 -33.35 -14.05
CA GLN A 288 -23.70 -33.87 -13.11
C GLN A 288 -23.09 -32.73 -12.32
N VAL A 289 -22.52 -33.06 -11.16
CA VAL A 289 -21.70 -32.11 -10.40
C VAL A 289 -20.42 -31.87 -11.18
N ILE A 290 -20.14 -30.61 -11.50
CA ILE A 290 -18.86 -30.18 -12.05
C ILE A 290 -17.99 -29.72 -10.89
N ASN A 291 -16.77 -30.25 -10.79
CA ASN A 291 -15.82 -29.91 -9.75
C ASN A 291 -14.87 -28.80 -10.19
N ASP A 292 -14.27 -28.11 -9.22
CA ASP A 292 -13.20 -27.12 -9.42
C ASP A 292 -13.59 -25.97 -10.36
N VAL A 293 -14.88 -25.62 -10.39
CA VAL A 293 -15.38 -24.48 -11.16
C VAL A 293 -14.78 -23.20 -10.61
N GLU A 294 -14.04 -22.49 -11.44
CA GLU A 294 -13.37 -21.23 -11.09
C GLU A 294 -14.18 -20.00 -11.44
N GLY A 295 -15.19 -20.11 -12.29
CA GLY A 295 -15.95 -18.97 -12.76
C GLY A 295 -16.98 -19.29 -13.82
N PHE A 296 -17.64 -18.21 -14.25
CA PHE A 296 -18.62 -18.20 -15.33
C PHE A 296 -18.07 -17.42 -16.52
N TYR A 297 -18.54 -17.75 -17.71
CA TYR A 297 -18.20 -16.99 -18.91
C TYR A 297 -19.47 -16.57 -19.65
N PHE A 298 -19.39 -15.44 -20.36
CA PHE A 298 -20.52 -14.87 -21.10
C PHE A 298 -20.05 -14.34 -22.46
N TYR A 299 -20.72 -14.76 -23.53
CA TYR A 299 -20.60 -14.13 -24.84
C TYR A 299 -21.74 -13.13 -25.00
N GLN A 300 -21.40 -11.84 -24.90
CA GLN A 300 -22.37 -10.76 -24.92
C GLN A 300 -22.63 -10.26 -26.34
N ARG A 301 -23.89 -9.89 -26.61
CA ARG A 301 -24.27 -9.14 -27.79
C ARG A 301 -23.78 -7.69 -27.68
N SER A 302 -23.41 -7.07 -28.80
CA SER A 302 -23.08 -5.63 -28.86
C SER A 302 -24.23 -4.68 -28.58
N THR A 303 -25.44 -5.07 -28.93
CA THR A 303 -26.66 -4.33 -28.59
C THR A 303 -27.16 -4.75 -27.21
N ASN A 304 -27.33 -3.78 -26.31
CA ASN A 304 -27.83 -3.94 -24.94
C ASN A 304 -27.04 -4.99 -24.12
N PRO A 305 -25.72 -4.82 -23.95
CA PRO A 305 -24.89 -5.79 -23.24
C PRO A 305 -25.28 -5.88 -21.76
N LEU A 306 -25.29 -7.11 -21.24
CA LEU A 306 -25.56 -7.41 -19.83
C LEU A 306 -24.61 -6.64 -18.92
N LYS A 307 -25.15 -6.00 -17.87
CA LYS A 307 -24.36 -5.28 -16.88
C LYS A 307 -24.30 -6.01 -15.55
N THR A 308 -25.45 -6.24 -14.91
CA THR A 308 -25.50 -6.87 -13.59
C THR A 308 -26.37 -8.12 -13.59
N LEU A 309 -25.87 -9.18 -12.98
CA LEU A 309 -26.66 -10.36 -12.62
C LEU A 309 -26.31 -10.85 -11.21
N GLU A 310 -27.26 -11.51 -10.56
CA GLU A 310 -26.96 -12.38 -9.42
C GLU A 310 -26.74 -13.80 -9.94
N ILE A 311 -25.80 -14.51 -9.33
CA ILE A 311 -25.53 -15.92 -9.63
C ILE A 311 -25.84 -16.76 -8.39
N GLN A 312 -26.58 -17.85 -8.58
CA GLN A 312 -26.83 -18.85 -7.54
C GLN A 312 -26.41 -20.24 -8.04
N ILE A 313 -26.01 -21.12 -7.12
CA ILE A 313 -25.60 -22.50 -7.43
C ILE A 313 -26.36 -23.51 -6.56
N SER A 314 -26.50 -24.74 -7.04
CA SER A 314 -27.16 -25.82 -6.30
C SER A 314 -26.65 -27.20 -6.73
N ASN A 315 -26.83 -28.20 -5.86
CA ASN A 315 -26.59 -29.61 -6.18
C ASN A 315 -27.87 -30.42 -6.44
N ASN A 316 -29.04 -29.91 -6.03
CA ASN A 316 -30.32 -30.60 -6.14
C ASN A 316 -31.38 -29.81 -6.93
N GLY A 317 -31.10 -28.55 -7.30
CA GLY A 317 -32.00 -27.69 -8.07
C GLY A 317 -33.10 -27.04 -7.22
N THR A 318 -33.14 -27.29 -5.92
CA THR A 318 -34.14 -26.73 -4.98
C THR A 318 -33.51 -25.85 -3.91
N ASP A 319 -32.35 -26.24 -3.38
CA ASP A 319 -31.60 -25.48 -2.37
C ASP A 319 -30.51 -24.67 -3.04
N TRP A 320 -30.61 -23.35 -2.96
CA TRP A 320 -29.76 -22.42 -3.70
C TRP A 320 -28.81 -21.65 -2.78
N GLU A 321 -27.51 -21.70 -3.06
CA GLU A 321 -26.50 -20.80 -2.49
C GLU A 321 -26.37 -19.58 -3.42
N THR A 322 -26.51 -18.38 -2.87
CA THR A 322 -26.20 -17.15 -3.62
C THR A 322 -24.70 -16.87 -3.60
N LEU A 323 -24.14 -16.57 -4.78
CA LEU A 323 -22.77 -16.10 -4.96
C LEU A 323 -22.70 -14.56 -4.99
N GLY A 324 -23.85 -13.88 -4.86
CA GLY A 324 -23.96 -12.43 -4.89
C GLY A 324 -24.06 -11.85 -6.30
N ASP A 325 -23.91 -10.53 -6.37
CA ASP A 325 -24.01 -9.76 -7.61
C ASP A 325 -22.68 -9.66 -8.33
N PHE A 326 -22.72 -9.91 -9.64
CA PHE A 326 -21.62 -9.76 -10.57
C PHE A 326 -21.91 -8.61 -11.52
N VAL A 327 -20.94 -7.70 -11.66
CA VAL A 327 -20.94 -6.67 -12.69
C VAL A 327 -20.04 -7.15 -13.83
N ILE A 328 -20.63 -7.44 -14.97
CA ILE A 328 -19.91 -7.97 -16.14
C ILE A 328 -19.39 -6.81 -16.96
N ALA A 329 -18.11 -6.86 -17.36
CA ALA A 329 -17.48 -5.79 -18.14
C ALA A 329 -18.23 -5.51 -19.46
N ASN A 330 -18.36 -4.22 -19.82
CA ASN A 330 -18.92 -3.77 -21.08
C ASN A 330 -17.93 -4.00 -22.24
N THR A 331 -17.68 -5.25 -22.56
CA THR A 331 -16.82 -5.67 -23.67
C THR A 331 -17.61 -6.61 -24.55
N PRO A 332 -18.58 -6.10 -25.34
CA PRO A 332 -19.37 -6.94 -26.21
C PRO A 332 -18.46 -7.57 -27.26
N THR A 333 -18.56 -8.89 -27.40
CA THR A 333 -17.56 -9.65 -28.14
C THR A 333 -18.10 -10.28 -29.41
N VAL A 334 -19.41 -10.29 -29.61
CA VAL A 334 -20.04 -10.70 -30.87
C VAL A 334 -20.57 -9.46 -31.59
N ASN A 335 -19.85 -8.99 -32.61
CA ASN A 335 -20.36 -8.04 -33.60
C ASN A 335 -21.13 -8.81 -34.67
N THR A 336 -22.32 -8.34 -35.01
CA THR A 336 -23.12 -8.87 -36.14
C THR A 336 -22.26 -8.89 -37.40
N GLY A 337 -21.86 -10.09 -37.86
CA GLY A 337 -21.08 -10.30 -39.08
C GLY A 337 -19.74 -11.03 -38.92
N SER A 338 -19.22 -11.27 -37.70
CA SER A 338 -17.97 -12.06 -37.49
C SER A 338 -17.91 -12.71 -36.09
N PRO A 339 -18.67 -13.80 -35.85
CA PRO A 339 -18.64 -14.53 -34.57
C PRO A 339 -17.31 -15.25 -34.29
N GLN A 340 -16.44 -15.48 -35.28
CA GLN A 340 -15.22 -16.29 -35.12
C GLN A 340 -14.09 -15.63 -34.31
N THR A 341 -14.18 -14.34 -33.99
CA THR A 341 -13.17 -13.63 -33.15
C THR A 341 -13.70 -13.23 -31.77
N ALA A 342 -14.92 -13.66 -31.42
CA ALA A 342 -15.53 -13.32 -30.14
C ALA A 342 -14.75 -13.95 -28.98
N LYS A 343 -14.47 -13.16 -27.96
CA LYS A 343 -13.89 -13.64 -26.69
C LYS A 343 -14.95 -13.61 -25.60
N PRO A 344 -15.02 -14.58 -24.70
CA PRO A 344 -15.95 -14.47 -23.59
C PRO A 344 -15.49 -13.39 -22.60
N VAL A 345 -16.45 -12.84 -21.85
CA VAL A 345 -16.16 -12.11 -20.61
C VAL A 345 -16.22 -13.11 -19.46
N TYR A 346 -15.15 -13.18 -18.66
CA TYR A 346 -15.07 -14.08 -17.52
C TYR A 346 -15.49 -13.38 -16.22
N ALA A 347 -16.24 -14.11 -15.40
CA ALA A 347 -16.60 -13.74 -14.04
C ALA A 347 -15.96 -14.78 -13.09
N ASP A 348 -14.80 -14.41 -12.53
CA ASP A 348 -14.07 -15.25 -11.59
C ASP A 348 -14.79 -15.36 -10.24
N LEU A 349 -14.81 -16.55 -9.66
CA LEU A 349 -15.26 -16.78 -8.28
C LEU A 349 -14.14 -16.46 -7.29
N SER A 350 -14.53 -15.98 -6.11
CA SER A 350 -13.60 -15.71 -4.99
C SER A 350 -12.90 -16.97 -4.45
N ARG A 351 -13.48 -18.14 -4.71
CA ARG A 351 -12.93 -19.47 -4.44
C ARG A 351 -13.59 -20.46 -5.40
N VAL A 352 -12.88 -21.54 -5.72
CA VAL A 352 -13.41 -22.68 -6.48
C VAL A 352 -14.70 -23.24 -5.86
N ARG A 353 -15.59 -23.78 -6.70
CA ARG A 353 -16.85 -24.43 -6.28
C ARG A 353 -17.05 -25.75 -7.02
N SER A 354 -17.88 -26.61 -6.41
CA SER A 354 -18.46 -27.77 -7.07
C SER A 354 -19.98 -27.69 -7.00
N PHE A 355 -20.66 -27.75 -8.14
CA PHE A 355 -22.11 -27.68 -8.22
C PHE A 355 -22.64 -28.37 -9.48
N ARG A 356 -23.94 -28.72 -9.49
CA ARG A 356 -24.63 -29.29 -10.66
C ARG A 356 -25.51 -28.28 -11.39
N TYR A 357 -26.11 -27.36 -10.64
CA TYR A 357 -27.02 -26.35 -11.16
C TYR A 357 -26.44 -24.97 -10.95
N PHE A 358 -26.69 -24.09 -11.90
CA PHE A 358 -26.55 -22.65 -11.69
C PHE A 358 -27.79 -21.91 -12.16
N LYS A 359 -28.03 -20.78 -11.53
CA LYS A 359 -29.11 -19.85 -11.87
C LYS A 359 -28.52 -18.47 -12.08
N HIS A 360 -28.77 -17.90 -13.24
CA HIS A 360 -28.48 -16.51 -13.53
C HIS A 360 -29.74 -15.70 -13.37
N ILE A 361 -29.68 -14.64 -12.57
CA ILE A 361 -30.77 -13.67 -12.38
C ILE A 361 -30.28 -12.34 -12.94
N TYR A 362 -30.63 -12.07 -14.18
CA TYR A 362 -30.24 -10.86 -14.90
C TYR A 362 -31.01 -9.66 -14.34
N LYS A 363 -30.31 -8.61 -13.93
CA LYS A 363 -30.89 -7.45 -13.23
C LYS A 363 -31.00 -6.20 -14.10
N ASN A 364 -30.05 -5.98 -15.01
CA ASN A 364 -30.05 -4.85 -15.94
C ASN A 364 -28.99 -5.00 -17.04
N ASP A 365 -29.05 -4.09 -18.02
CA ASP A 365 -28.04 -3.89 -19.06
C ASP A 365 -27.37 -2.50 -18.95
N TYR A 366 -26.35 -2.27 -19.77
CA TYR A 366 -25.61 -1.00 -19.80
C TYR A 366 -26.38 0.18 -20.42
N THR A 367 -27.49 -0.07 -21.11
CA THR A 367 -28.28 1.00 -21.78
C THR A 367 -29.32 1.63 -20.86
N SER A 368 -29.71 0.95 -19.78
CA SER A 368 -30.72 1.37 -18.79
C SER A 368 -32.14 1.61 -19.32
N THR A 369 -32.35 1.51 -20.63
CA THR A 369 -33.66 1.70 -21.29
C THR A 369 -34.24 0.39 -21.81
N SER A 370 -33.39 -0.60 -22.07
CA SER A 370 -33.83 -1.93 -22.45
C SER A 370 -34.27 -2.73 -21.23
N VAL A 371 -35.31 -3.54 -21.44
CA VAL A 371 -35.90 -4.43 -20.43
C VAL A 371 -35.61 -5.91 -20.74
N ASN A 372 -34.76 -6.16 -21.74
CA ASN A 372 -34.57 -7.48 -22.32
C ASN A 372 -33.13 -8.00 -22.15
N VAL A 373 -33.00 -9.28 -21.80
CA VAL A 373 -31.72 -10.01 -21.81
C VAL A 373 -31.29 -10.23 -23.26
N ASN A 374 -30.01 -10.00 -23.56
CA ASN A 374 -29.43 -10.23 -24.89
C ASN A 374 -28.07 -10.90 -24.75
N ILE A 375 -28.04 -12.23 -24.69
CA ILE A 375 -26.80 -13.00 -24.49
C ILE A 375 -26.73 -14.13 -25.51
N HIS A 376 -25.56 -14.30 -26.11
CA HIS A 376 -25.33 -15.39 -27.07
C HIS A 376 -25.11 -16.70 -26.36
N GLU A 377 -24.22 -16.72 -25.37
CA GLU A 377 -23.80 -17.96 -24.72
C GLU A 377 -23.36 -17.68 -23.28
N ALA A 378 -23.59 -18.64 -22.39
CA ALA A 378 -23.02 -18.63 -21.06
C ALA A 378 -22.67 -20.05 -20.59
N GLY A 379 -21.73 -20.14 -19.64
CA GLY A 379 -21.37 -21.40 -19.03
C GLY A 379 -20.37 -21.23 -17.90
N VAL A 380 -19.72 -22.33 -17.52
CA VAL A 380 -18.70 -22.36 -16.46
C VAL A 380 -17.35 -22.76 -17.01
N PHE A 381 -16.27 -22.33 -16.36
CA PHE A 381 -14.91 -22.71 -16.74
C PHE A 381 -14.08 -23.21 -15.54
N ILE A 382 -13.05 -23.98 -15.87
CA ILE A 382 -12.00 -24.49 -14.97
C ILE A 382 -10.62 -24.07 -15.49
N ARG A 383 -9.57 -24.05 -14.67
CA ARG A 383 -8.19 -23.74 -15.12
C ARG A 383 -7.07 -24.16 -14.16
#